data_AF-A0A9W6MG82-F1
#
_entry.id   AF-A0A9W6MG82-F1
#
_cell.length_a   1.000
_cell.length_b   1.000
_cell.length_c   1.000
_cell.angle_alpha   90.00
_cell.angle_beta   90.00
_cell.angle_gamma   90.00
#
_symmetry.space_group_name_H-M   'P 1'
#
loop_
_entity.id
_entity.type
_entity.pdbx_description
1 polymer ?
#
loop_
_entity_poly.entity_id
_entity_poly.type
_entity_poly.pdbx_seq_one_letter_code
_entity_poly.pdbx_strand_id
1 'polypeptide(L)'
;METGGEAKRGHESGNPMLEHGPVGRWRTAIGTAGALFGEEILFTEDGTGLLTTHSVIFGTERSSFRWRMDGPARLRIHLVDSEEDVDRETVVAMEFRSHDSDVGRQTVLAEQGKKGFWLVSDPLERIGDS
;
A
#
# COMPACT_ATOMS: atom_id res chain seq x y z
N MET A 1 -1.37 -35.00 -40.50
CA MET A 1 -0.13 -34.83 -39.69
C MET A 1 0.16 -33.34 -39.72
N GLU A 2 -0.45 -32.59 -38.80
CA GLU A 2 0.10 -32.26 -37.45
C GLU A 2 1.29 -31.30 -37.59
N THR A 3 1.39 -30.15 -36.94
CA THR A 3 0.58 -29.47 -35.91
C THR A 3 1.02 -28.00 -35.94
N GLY A 4 0.09 -27.08 -36.22
CA GLY A 4 0.35 -25.64 -36.09
C GLY A 4 0.12 -25.23 -34.65
N GLY A 5 1.20 -25.05 -33.90
CA GLY A 5 1.20 -24.73 -32.48
C GLY A 5 0.37 -23.49 -32.15
N GLU A 6 -0.65 -23.73 -31.33
CA GLU A 6 -1.52 -22.74 -30.70
C GLU A 6 -0.66 -21.80 -29.84
N ALA A 7 -0.60 -20.52 -30.22
CA ALA A 7 0.00 -19.48 -29.39
C ALA A 7 -0.86 -19.30 -28.14
N LYS A 8 -0.45 -19.93 -27.02
CA LYS A 8 -0.95 -19.62 -25.69
C LYS A 8 -0.61 -18.15 -25.40
N ARG A 9 -1.59 -17.26 -25.61
CA ARG A 9 -1.57 -15.93 -25.00
C ARG A 9 -1.52 -16.15 -23.49
N GLY A 10 -0.37 -15.85 -22.88
CA GLY A 10 -0.24 -15.82 -21.45
C GLY A 10 -1.31 -14.88 -20.90
N HIS A 11 -2.14 -15.43 -20.02
CA HIS A 11 -3.03 -14.68 -19.14
C HIS A 11 -2.18 -13.57 -18.50
N GLU A 12 -2.44 -12.30 -18.81
CA GLU A 12 -1.96 -11.21 -17.98
C GLU A 12 -2.75 -11.32 -16.67
N SER A 13 -2.30 -12.21 -15.78
CA SER A 13 -2.83 -12.26 -14.42
C SER A 13 -2.54 -10.89 -13.81
N GLY A 14 -3.59 -10.09 -13.65
CA GLY A 14 -3.51 -8.82 -12.95
C GLY A 14 -2.83 -9.04 -11.60
N ASN A 15 -2.09 -8.05 -11.11
CA ASN A 15 -1.48 -8.15 -9.80
C ASN A 15 -2.62 -8.35 -8.77
N PRO A 16 -2.68 -9.48 -8.03
CA PRO A 16 -3.81 -9.81 -7.17
C PRO A 16 -4.03 -8.76 -6.07
N MET A 17 -3.00 -8.00 -5.69
CA MET A 17 -3.14 -6.90 -4.73
C MET A 17 -3.87 -5.68 -5.31
N LEU A 18 -3.84 -5.49 -6.62
CA LEU A 18 -4.65 -4.47 -7.29
C LEU A 18 -6.10 -4.92 -7.44
N GLU A 19 -6.40 -6.21 -7.38
CA GLU A 19 -7.77 -6.73 -7.51
C GLU A 19 -8.44 -6.94 -6.15
N HIS A 20 -7.69 -7.48 -5.18
CA HIS A 20 -8.19 -7.90 -3.87
C HIS A 20 -7.75 -7.00 -2.72
N GLY A 21 -6.80 -6.10 -2.98
CA GLY A 21 -6.29 -5.14 -2.00
C GLY A 21 -4.94 -5.51 -1.40
N PRO A 22 -4.29 -4.56 -0.71
CA PRO A 22 -2.90 -4.68 -0.28
C PRO A 22 -2.77 -5.40 1.07
N VAL A 23 -3.38 -6.58 1.23
CA VAL A 23 -3.32 -7.34 2.50
C VAL A 23 -1.87 -7.61 2.92
N GLY A 24 -1.59 -7.37 4.21
CA GLY A 24 -0.30 -7.59 4.85
C GLY A 24 0.31 -6.33 5.43
N ARG A 25 1.59 -6.42 5.79
CA ARG A 25 2.36 -5.36 6.44
C ARG A 25 3.25 -4.64 5.44
N TRP A 26 3.23 -3.33 5.52
CA TRP A 26 3.90 -2.41 4.62
C TRP A 26 4.64 -1.35 5.43
N ARG A 27 5.76 -0.87 4.93
CA ARG A 27 6.45 0.29 5.52
C ARG A 27 6.89 1.26 4.45
N THR A 28 7.16 2.50 4.84
CA THR A 28 7.89 3.45 3.99
C THR A 28 9.19 2.84 3.50
N ALA A 29 9.40 2.86 2.18
CA ALA A 29 10.62 2.33 1.57
C ALA A 29 11.87 2.99 2.18
N ILE A 30 12.81 2.18 2.67
CA ILE A 30 14.04 2.68 3.29
C ILE A 30 14.85 3.51 2.27
N GLY A 31 15.13 4.77 2.59
CA GLY A 31 16.03 5.66 1.83
C GLY A 31 15.48 7.05 1.50
N THR A 32 14.16 7.27 1.65
CA THR A 32 13.50 8.51 1.17
C THR A 32 13.15 9.52 2.26
N ALA A 33 12.93 9.06 3.50
CA ALA A 33 12.85 9.88 4.70
C ALA A 33 13.76 9.30 5.78
N GLY A 34 14.65 10.13 6.34
CA GLY A 34 15.75 9.70 7.19
C GLY A 34 15.31 8.98 8.47
N ALA A 35 16.28 8.33 9.14
CA ALA A 35 16.15 7.47 10.33
C ALA A 35 15.34 8.01 11.53
N LEU A 36 14.75 9.20 11.43
CA LEU A 36 13.98 9.89 12.46
C LEU A 36 12.46 9.70 12.32
N PHE A 37 11.98 9.31 11.14
CA PHE A 37 10.55 9.11 10.86
C PHE A 37 10.35 7.83 10.02
N GLY A 38 9.36 7.04 10.39
CA GLY A 38 8.97 5.85 9.63
C GLY A 38 7.50 5.54 9.84
N GLU A 39 6.84 5.05 8.80
CA GLU A 39 5.42 4.72 8.84
C GLU A 39 5.25 3.25 8.45
N GLU A 40 4.45 2.51 9.23
CA GLU A 40 4.05 1.13 8.95
C GLU A 40 2.53 1.08 8.77
N ILE A 41 2.06 0.38 7.75
CA ILE A 41 0.63 0.12 7.52
C ILE A 41 0.37 -1.38 7.53
N LEU A 42 -0.61 -1.80 8.32
CA LEU A 42 -1.20 -3.13 8.25
C LEU A 42 -2.58 -3.04 7.59
N PHE A 43 -2.80 -3.87 6.57
CA PHE A 43 -4.12 -4.15 5.99
C PHE A 43 -4.52 -5.59 6.29
N THR A 44 -5.59 -5.79 7.04
CA THR A 44 -6.10 -7.13 7.39
C THR A 44 -7.22 -7.57 6.43
N GLU A 45 -7.39 -8.88 6.25
CA GLU A 45 -8.39 -9.45 5.34
C GLU A 45 -9.85 -9.09 5.68
N ASP A 46 -10.12 -8.72 6.94
CA ASP A 46 -11.45 -8.30 7.39
C ASP A 46 -11.81 -6.85 7.02
N GLY A 47 -10.94 -6.16 6.29
CA GLY A 47 -11.14 -4.77 5.87
C GLY A 47 -10.83 -3.76 6.97
N THR A 48 -10.10 -4.15 8.01
CA THR A 48 -9.53 -3.20 8.98
C THR A 48 -8.05 -2.95 8.69
N GLY A 49 -7.51 -1.89 9.28
CA GLY A 49 -6.10 -1.60 9.15
C GLY A 49 -5.60 -0.66 10.22
N LEU A 50 -4.29 -0.60 10.33
CA LEU A 50 -3.57 0.17 11.34
C LEU A 50 -2.41 0.90 10.69
N LEU A 51 -2.42 2.23 10.76
CA LEU A 51 -1.27 3.07 10.46
C LEU A 51 -0.51 3.31 11.76
N THR A 52 0.77 2.97 11.79
CA THR A 52 1.68 3.27 12.89
C THR A 52 2.72 4.24 12.40
N THR A 53 2.77 5.42 13.01
CA THR A 53 3.76 6.45 12.71
C THR A 53 4.77 6.51 13.83
N HIS A 54 6.04 6.31 13.51
CA HIS A 54 7.15 6.39 14.44
C HIS A 54 7.91 7.70 14.21
N SER A 55 8.06 8.48 15.27
CA SER A 55 8.87 9.69 15.32
C SER A 55 9.78 9.64 16.53
N VAL A 56 11.06 9.98 16.34
CA VAL A 56 11.98 10.16 17.48
C VAL A 56 11.55 11.30 18.41
N ILE A 57 10.85 12.31 17.87
CA ILE A 57 10.45 13.51 18.62
C ILE A 57 9.08 13.33 19.28
N PHE A 58 8.11 12.77 18.55
CA PHE A 58 6.71 12.68 19.00
C PHE A 58 6.32 11.29 19.52
N GLY A 59 7.22 10.30 19.46
CA GLY A 59 6.95 8.94 19.89
C GLY A 59 6.24 8.12 18.81
N THR A 60 5.37 7.20 19.23
CA THR A 60 4.62 6.33 18.31
C THR A 60 3.14 6.68 18.35
N GLU A 61 2.59 7.00 17.20
CA GLU A 61 1.17 7.24 17.00
C GLU A 61 0.54 6.06 16.26
N ARG A 62 -0.73 5.80 16.53
CA ARG A 62 -1.50 4.73 15.89
C ARG A 62 -2.87 5.22 15.47
N SER A 63 -3.20 5.06 14.20
CA SER A 63 -4.51 5.41 13.65
C SER A 63 -5.15 4.18 13.04
N SER A 64 -6.33 3.81 13.55
CA SER A 64 -7.12 2.72 12.98
C SER A 64 -7.89 3.21 11.75
N PHE A 65 -8.10 2.33 10.79
CA PHE A 65 -8.94 2.63 9.63
C PHE A 65 -9.70 1.39 9.15
N ARG A 66 -10.74 1.62 8.36
CA ARG A 66 -11.39 0.59 7.55
C ARG A 66 -11.05 0.79 6.09
N TRP A 67 -10.99 -0.30 5.34
CA TRP A 67 -10.70 -0.25 3.93
C TRP A 67 -11.50 -1.29 3.14
N ARG A 68 -11.67 -1.02 1.85
CA ARG A 68 -12.19 -1.97 0.87
C ARG A 68 -11.75 -1.58 -0.54
N MET A 69 -11.80 -2.54 -1.45
CA MET A 69 -11.64 -2.26 -2.87
C MET A 69 -12.94 -1.66 -3.44
N ASP A 70 -12.84 -0.53 -4.13
CA ASP A 70 -13.94 0.15 -4.87
C ASP A 70 -13.85 -0.12 -6.39
N GLY A 71 -13.01 -1.09 -6.76
CA GLY A 71 -12.69 -1.48 -8.13
C GLY A 71 -11.20 -1.82 -8.27
N PRO A 72 -10.76 -2.30 -9.45
CA PRO A 72 -9.36 -2.60 -9.71
C PRO A 72 -8.48 -1.39 -9.44
N ALA A 73 -7.43 -1.59 -8.64
CA ALA A 73 -6.48 -0.59 -8.20
C ALA A 73 -7.11 0.60 -7.47
N ARG A 74 -8.35 0.51 -6.96
CA ARG A 74 -9.01 1.61 -6.25
C ARG A 74 -9.31 1.20 -4.82
N LEU A 75 -8.53 1.73 -3.88
CA LEU A 75 -8.65 1.45 -2.47
C LEU A 75 -9.42 2.58 -1.79
N ARG A 76 -10.55 2.25 -1.17
CA ARG A 76 -11.31 3.18 -0.34
C ARG A 76 -10.91 2.98 1.11
N ILE A 77 -10.53 4.06 1.78
CA ILE A 77 -10.03 4.09 3.16
C ILE A 77 -10.88 5.06 3.96
N HIS A 78 -11.30 4.65 5.15
CA HIS A 78 -12.03 5.47 6.13
C HIS A 78 -11.26 5.43 7.45
N LEU A 79 -10.72 6.59 7.86
CA LEU A 79 -10.07 6.75 9.17
C LEU A 79 -11.09 6.59 10.28
N VAL A 80 -10.78 5.73 11.24
CA VAL A 80 -11.54 5.58 12.48
C VAL A 80 -10.80 6.38 13.53
N ASP A 81 -10.99 7.70 13.52
CA ASP A 81 -10.46 8.55 14.58
C ASP A 81 -11.46 8.65 15.74
N SER A 82 -10.93 8.58 16.96
CA SER A 82 -11.68 8.23 18.18
C SER A 82 -12.16 9.41 19.02
N GLU A 83 -11.89 10.66 18.64
CA GLU A 83 -12.29 11.83 19.45
C GLU A 83 -12.85 13.03 18.69
N GLU A 84 -12.58 13.18 17.39
CA GLU A 84 -13.20 14.21 16.55
C GLU A 84 -13.93 13.53 15.39
N ASP A 85 -15.27 13.60 15.39
CA ASP A 85 -16.21 13.08 14.38
C ASP A 85 -16.00 13.70 12.99
N VAL A 86 -14.81 13.53 12.39
CA VAL A 86 -14.55 13.89 11.01
C VAL A 86 -14.46 12.60 10.22
N ASP A 87 -15.60 12.18 9.68
CA ASP A 87 -15.69 11.08 8.71
C ASP A 87 -14.84 11.44 7.48
N ARG A 88 -13.58 10.99 7.49
CA ARG A 88 -12.61 11.19 6.42
C ARG A 88 -12.51 9.91 5.60
N GLU A 89 -13.42 9.79 4.65
CA GLU A 89 -13.33 8.79 3.58
C GLU A 89 -12.42 9.33 2.45
N THR A 90 -11.51 8.48 1.95
CA THR A 90 -10.62 8.79 0.82
C THR A 90 -10.57 7.61 -0.13
N VAL A 91 -10.46 7.88 -1.44
CA VAL A 91 -10.21 6.85 -2.45
C VAL A 91 -8.83 7.08 -3.06
N VAL A 92 -7.98 6.05 -2.95
CA VAL A 92 -6.61 6.01 -3.45
C VAL A 92 -6.56 5.14 -4.70
N ALA A 93 -6.09 5.70 -5.81
CA ALA A 93 -5.74 4.91 -6.99
C ALA A 93 -4.34 4.31 -6.77
N MET A 94 -4.23 3.00 -6.64
CA MET A 94 -2.99 2.29 -6.36
C MET A 94 -2.22 2.00 -7.63
N GLU A 95 -0.90 2.03 -7.54
CA GLU A 95 -0.02 1.49 -8.57
C GLU A 95 1.17 0.76 -7.93
N PHE A 96 1.68 -0.25 -8.63
CA PHE A 96 3.00 -0.80 -8.34
C PHE A 96 4.00 -0.17 -9.29
N ARG A 97 5.11 0.32 -8.73
CA ARG A 97 6.21 0.87 -9.52
C ARG A 97 7.55 0.40 -9.00
N SER A 98 8.56 0.45 -9.87
CA SER A 98 9.95 0.29 -9.45
C SER A 98 10.44 1.55 -8.74
N HIS A 99 11.13 1.37 -7.62
CA HIS A 99 11.74 2.42 -6.84
C HIS A 99 13.19 2.04 -6.55
N ASP A 100 14.12 2.92 -6.93
CA ASP A 100 15.54 2.77 -6.63
C ASP A 100 15.80 3.35 -5.24
N SER A 101 16.44 2.56 -4.38
CA SER A 101 16.78 2.91 -3.00
C SER A 101 18.24 2.52 -2.68
N ASP A 102 18.73 2.90 -1.50
CA ASP A 102 20.08 2.57 -1.04
C ASP A 102 20.34 1.06 -0.94
N VAL A 103 19.28 0.26 -0.79
CA VAL A 103 19.33 -1.21 -0.76
C VAL A 103 19.08 -1.87 -2.12
N GLY A 104 18.91 -1.06 -3.18
CA GLY A 104 18.67 -1.51 -4.54
C GLY A 104 17.28 -1.16 -5.08
N ARG A 105 16.95 -1.73 -6.25
CA ARG A 105 15.65 -1.55 -6.90
C ARG A 105 14.61 -2.48 -6.29
N GLN A 106 13.49 -1.91 -5.87
CA GLN A 106 12.38 -2.62 -5.26
C GLN A 106 11.04 -2.25 -5.92
N THR A 107 10.08 -3.16 -5.87
CA THR A 107 8.70 -2.90 -6.29
C THR A 107 7.92 -2.38 -5.09
N VAL A 108 7.35 -1.18 -5.22
CA VAL A 108 6.65 -0.48 -4.13
C VAL A 108 5.22 -0.17 -4.53
N LEU A 109 4.33 -0.11 -3.54
CA LEU A 109 2.96 0.36 -3.66
C LEU A 109 2.91 1.87 -3.48
N ALA A 110 2.30 2.58 -4.42
CA ALA A 110 2.15 4.04 -4.38
C ALA A 110 0.75 4.46 -4.80
N GLU A 111 0.39 5.71 -4.53
CA GLU A 111 -0.76 6.32 -5.19
C GLU A 111 -0.37 6.80 -6.59
N GLN A 112 -1.23 6.51 -7.58
CA GLN A 112 -1.01 6.80 -8.99
C GLN A 112 -0.71 8.29 -9.20
N GLY A 113 0.48 8.57 -9.75
CA GLY A 113 0.93 9.94 -10.03
C GLY A 113 1.39 10.72 -8.79
N LYS A 114 1.44 10.09 -7.60
CA LYS A 114 1.98 10.71 -6.38
C LYS A 114 3.30 10.08 -5.95
N LYS A 115 4.06 10.77 -5.11
CA LYS A 115 5.31 10.26 -4.55
C LYS A 115 5.08 9.24 -3.44
N GLY A 116 4.05 9.44 -2.62
CA GLY A 116 3.74 8.59 -1.49
C GLY A 116 2.53 7.69 -1.69
N PHE A 117 2.02 7.18 -0.58
CA PHE A 117 0.79 6.40 -0.53
C PHE A 117 -0.12 6.93 0.57
N TRP A 118 -1.32 7.41 0.20
CA TRP A 118 -2.29 7.93 1.17
C TRP A 118 -1.67 9.03 2.07
N LEU A 119 -1.72 8.89 3.40
CA LEU A 119 -1.12 9.84 4.36
C LEU A 119 0.41 9.74 4.46
N VAL A 120 0.99 8.68 3.88
CA VAL A 120 2.43 8.40 3.93
C VAL A 120 3.13 9.19 2.83
N SER A 121 4.20 9.88 3.19
CA SER A 121 4.94 10.75 2.25
C SER A 121 5.71 9.96 1.19
N ASP A 122 5.97 8.69 1.47
CA ASP A 122 6.79 7.78 0.69
C ASP A 122 6.01 6.54 0.21
N PRO A 123 6.48 5.89 -0.86
CA PRO A 123 5.84 4.67 -1.33
C PRO A 123 6.12 3.53 -0.35
N LEU A 124 5.26 2.52 -0.40
CA LEU A 124 5.26 1.42 0.55
C LEU A 124 5.96 0.18 -0.01
N GLU A 125 6.93 -0.35 0.73
CA GLU A 125 7.49 -1.67 0.51
C GLU A 125 6.79 -2.71 1.39
N ARG A 126 6.64 -3.93 0.88
CA ARG A 126 6.01 -5.03 1.62
C ARG A 126 7.04 -5.69 2.53
N ILE A 127 6.68 -5.91 3.80
CA ILE A 127 7.60 -6.49 4.80
C ILE A 127 7.11 -7.81 5.42
N GLY A 128 5.88 -8.23 5.13
CA GLY A 128 5.38 -9.53 5.57
C GLY A 128 3.90 -9.73 5.30
N ASP A 129 3.47 -10.99 5.41
CA ASP A 129 2.07 -11.34 5.60
C ASP A 129 1.72 -11.13 7.08
N SER A 130 0.46 -10.74 7.34
CA SER A 130 -0.08 -10.34 8.65
C SER A 130 0.19 -11.33 9.78
#